data_AF-A0AAE8MWA9-F1
#
_entry.id   AF-A0AAE8MWA9-F1
#
_cell.length_a   1.000
_cell.length_b   1.000
_cell.length_c   1.000
_cell.angle_alpha   90.00
_cell.angle_beta   90.00
_cell.angle_gamma   90.00
#
_symmetry.space_group_name_H-M   'P 1'
#
loop_
_entity.id
_entity.type
_entity.pdbx_description
1 polymer ?
#
loop_
_entity_poly.entity_id
_entity_poly.type
_entity_poly.pdbx_seq_one_letter_code
_entity_poly.pdbx_strand_id
1 'polypeptide(L)'
;MAETASSTEPGPEQCDVCFSLRYSRKRDNQLLNLPAHMPYGQNWVTRHINEFEASSARGCHVCDFIVNVMQHFEIVPEARKSISVAINGHGQAVVLLSWSYTTIQVYTPSGYPPAWEGLVNSNELSLHADSSEAYTFIETCLAKCNQHLKCRPLPSQPPARLIDVGSLSDTKVRLIDNIPTTQSPYIALSYCWGKAKVVKTTQANYQAMKRGIQISTLPLTI
;
A
#
# COMPACT_ATOMS: atom_id res chain seq x y z
N MET A 1 -9.42 9.00 62.18
CA MET A 1 -9.59 8.06 61.05
C MET A 1 -10.50 8.77 60.05
N ALA A 2 -9.91 9.37 59.02
CA ALA A 2 -10.63 10.01 57.93
C ALA A 2 -10.09 9.38 56.64
N GLU A 3 -10.87 8.49 56.06
CA GLU A 3 -10.61 7.94 54.72
C GLU A 3 -11.13 8.96 53.71
N THR A 4 -10.20 9.64 53.05
CA THR A 4 -10.45 10.37 51.81
C THR A 4 -10.70 9.36 50.69
N ALA A 5 -11.94 9.31 50.20
CA ALA A 5 -12.29 8.63 48.97
C ALA A 5 -11.55 9.28 47.79
N SER A 6 -10.63 8.52 47.20
CA SER A 6 -9.97 8.88 45.95
C SER A 6 -10.97 8.70 44.80
N SER A 7 -11.49 9.81 44.30
CA SER A 7 -12.28 9.87 43.08
C SER A 7 -11.40 9.51 41.88
N THR A 8 -11.57 8.31 41.35
CA THR A 8 -11.03 7.93 40.04
C THR A 8 -11.74 8.74 38.97
N GLU A 9 -11.03 9.69 38.36
CA GLU A 9 -11.53 10.39 37.16
C GLU A 9 -11.79 9.37 36.03
N PRO A 10 -12.94 9.46 35.32
CA PRO A 10 -13.19 8.61 34.16
C PRO A 10 -12.24 9.01 33.04
N GLY A 11 -11.42 8.06 32.58
CA GLY A 11 -10.57 8.24 31.40
C GLY A 11 -11.40 8.62 30.15
N PRO A 12 -10.76 9.17 29.10
CA PRO A 12 -11.47 9.71 27.94
C PRO A 12 -12.42 8.68 27.34
N GLU A 13 -13.71 9.03 27.23
CA GLU A 13 -14.75 8.15 26.70
C GLU A 13 -14.39 7.68 25.28
N GLN A 14 -14.28 6.37 25.10
CA GLN A 14 -13.99 5.75 23.81
C GLN A 14 -15.19 5.94 22.87
N CYS A 15 -14.95 6.38 21.64
CA CYS A 15 -16.01 6.58 20.65
C CYS A 15 -16.72 5.25 20.32
N ASP A 16 -18.05 5.23 20.28
CA ASP A 16 -18.86 4.04 19.96
C ASP A 16 -18.86 3.66 18.47
N VAL A 17 -18.54 4.63 17.60
CA VAL A 17 -18.51 4.45 16.14
C VAL A 17 -17.15 3.93 15.68
N CYS A 18 -16.06 4.67 15.95
CA CYS A 18 -14.72 4.28 15.51
C CYS A 18 -13.91 3.52 16.58
N PHE A 19 -14.44 3.39 17.81
CA PHE A 19 -13.70 2.83 18.95
C PHE A 19 -12.37 3.52 19.24
N SER A 20 -12.18 4.75 18.71
CA SER A 20 -10.93 5.53 18.70
C SER A 20 -9.71 4.67 18.30
N LEU A 21 -9.94 3.73 17.38
CA LEU A 21 -9.00 2.83 16.68
C LEU A 21 -7.65 2.52 17.37
N ARG A 22 -7.70 1.96 18.59
CA ARG A 22 -6.55 1.33 19.28
C ARG A 22 -6.24 -0.06 18.69
N TYR A 23 -4.99 -0.29 18.29
CA TYR A 23 -4.50 -1.67 18.01
C TYR A 23 -4.35 -2.43 19.35
N SER A 24 -5.03 -3.58 19.48
CA SER A 24 -4.79 -4.50 20.61
C SER A 24 -4.49 -5.90 20.09
N ARG A 25 -3.23 -6.32 20.26
CA ARG A 25 -2.76 -7.69 19.96
C ARG A 25 -3.55 -8.79 20.71
N LYS A 26 -4.25 -8.43 21.80
CA LYS A 26 -5.15 -9.33 22.55
C LYS A 26 -6.52 -9.54 21.86
N ARG A 27 -6.92 -8.65 20.95
CA ARG A 27 -8.20 -8.68 20.22
C ARG A 27 -8.11 -9.20 18.78
N ASP A 28 -6.91 -9.55 18.29
CA ASP A 28 -6.70 -10.19 16.96
C ASP A 28 -7.52 -11.49 16.78
N ASN A 29 -8.07 -12.07 17.85
CA ASN A 29 -8.92 -13.27 17.85
C ASN A 29 -10.42 -13.00 18.13
N GLN A 30 -10.87 -11.76 18.30
CA GLN A 30 -12.31 -11.47 18.46
C GLN A 30 -12.95 -11.24 17.10
N LEU A 31 -13.75 -12.23 16.68
CA LEU A 31 -14.59 -12.20 15.48
C LEU A 31 -15.60 -11.05 15.56
N LEU A 32 -15.27 -9.91 14.96
CA LEU A 32 -16.28 -9.00 14.45
C LEU A 32 -16.88 -9.68 13.22
N ASN A 33 -18.18 -9.94 13.23
CA ASN A 33 -18.91 -10.65 12.18
C ASN A 33 -18.46 -10.25 10.76
N LEU A 34 -17.69 -11.12 10.09
CA LEU A 34 -17.20 -10.91 8.73
C LEU A 34 -17.42 -12.18 7.87
N PRO A 35 -17.73 -12.04 6.58
CA PRO A 35 -17.86 -13.16 5.64
C PRO A 35 -16.51 -13.89 5.43
N ALA A 36 -16.60 -15.20 5.19
CA ALA A 36 -15.59 -16.23 5.46
C ALA A 36 -14.27 -16.23 4.65
N HIS A 37 -13.84 -15.13 4.04
CA HIS A 37 -12.62 -15.11 3.22
C HIS A 37 -11.83 -13.79 3.35
N MET A 38 -11.15 -13.56 4.48
CA MET A 38 -10.10 -12.52 4.56
C MET A 38 -9.01 -12.86 5.61
N PRO A 39 -7.77 -12.39 5.43
CA PRO A 39 -6.59 -12.85 6.18
C PRO A 39 -6.59 -12.42 7.67
N TYR A 40 -6.18 -13.35 8.53
CA TYR A 40 -6.09 -13.21 10.00
C TYR A 40 -5.16 -12.06 10.46
N GLY A 41 -5.50 -11.38 11.56
CA GLY A 41 -4.62 -10.39 12.25
C GLY A 41 -4.89 -8.91 11.97
N GLN A 42 -6.13 -8.54 11.65
CA GLN A 42 -6.55 -7.15 11.37
C GLN A 42 -7.78 -6.79 12.20
N ASN A 43 -7.77 -5.62 12.84
CA ASN A 43 -8.95 -5.06 13.49
C ASN A 43 -9.70 -4.19 12.48
N TRP A 44 -10.97 -4.50 12.24
CA TRP A 44 -11.82 -3.80 11.27
C TRP A 44 -12.97 -3.08 11.95
N VAL A 45 -13.20 -1.84 11.58
CA VAL A 45 -14.42 -1.09 11.92
C VAL A 45 -15.18 -0.80 10.63
N THR A 46 -16.30 -1.47 10.44
CA THR A 46 -17.22 -1.21 9.33
C THR A 46 -18.46 -0.51 9.85
N ARG A 47 -18.75 0.68 9.31
CA ARG A 47 -19.94 1.48 9.64
C ARG A 47 -20.52 2.11 8.38
N HIS A 48 -21.79 2.48 8.42
CA HIS A 48 -22.34 3.35 7.41
C HIS A 48 -21.73 4.76 7.54
N ILE A 49 -21.60 5.45 6.41
CA ILE A 49 -21.02 6.79 6.38
C ILE A 49 -21.70 7.77 7.34
N ASN A 50 -23.02 7.74 7.42
CA ASN A 50 -23.81 8.62 8.28
C ASN A 50 -23.51 8.42 9.78
N GLU A 51 -23.04 7.24 10.18
CA GLU A 51 -22.61 7.00 11.56
C GLU A 51 -21.31 7.75 11.88
N PHE A 52 -20.36 7.78 10.93
CA PHE A 52 -19.13 8.58 11.05
C PHE A 52 -19.43 10.08 11.04
N GLU A 53 -20.31 10.54 10.14
CA GLU A 53 -20.75 11.94 10.09
C GLU A 53 -21.41 12.37 11.40
N ALA A 54 -22.32 11.55 11.93
CA ALA A 54 -22.98 11.83 13.21
C ALA A 54 -21.98 11.87 14.37
N SER A 55 -20.95 11.01 14.37
CA SER A 55 -19.91 11.00 15.41
C SER A 55 -18.92 12.16 15.28
N SER A 56 -18.56 12.55 14.06
CA SER A 56 -17.80 13.78 13.78
C SER A 56 -18.55 15.00 14.33
N ALA A 57 -19.87 15.11 14.05
CA ALA A 57 -20.71 16.19 14.59
C ALA A 57 -20.81 16.18 16.14
N ARG A 58 -20.61 15.03 16.79
CA ARG A 58 -20.50 14.90 18.26
C ARG A 58 -19.10 15.22 18.80
N GLY A 59 -18.12 15.51 17.94
CA GLY A 59 -16.76 15.93 18.33
C GLY A 59 -15.70 14.82 18.32
N CYS A 60 -15.96 13.65 17.73
CA CYS A 60 -14.93 12.61 17.63
C CYS A 60 -13.89 12.94 16.55
N HIS A 61 -12.67 13.29 16.95
CA HIS A 61 -11.57 13.64 16.03
C HIS A 61 -11.18 12.55 15.02
N VAL A 62 -11.25 11.26 15.40
CA VAL A 62 -10.97 10.15 14.46
C VAL A 62 -12.09 10.02 13.42
N CYS A 63 -13.36 10.11 13.84
CA CYS A 63 -14.48 10.08 12.89
C CYS A 63 -14.44 11.30 11.98
N ASP A 64 -14.08 12.46 12.52
CA ASP A 64 -13.89 13.69 11.76
C ASP A 64 -12.82 13.54 10.67
N PHE A 65 -11.66 12.96 11.02
CA PHE A 65 -10.63 12.62 10.03
C PHE A 65 -11.17 11.71 8.92
N ILE A 66 -11.89 10.63 9.27
CA ILE A 66 -12.46 9.70 8.27
C ILE A 66 -13.46 10.41 7.34
N VAL A 67 -14.25 11.35 7.86
CA VAL A 67 -15.15 12.18 7.04
C VAL A 67 -14.36 13.09 6.11
N ASN A 68 -13.31 13.74 6.62
CA ASN A 68 -12.47 14.64 5.84
C ASN A 68 -11.65 13.93 4.76
N VAL A 69 -11.29 12.66 4.95
CA VAL A 69 -10.67 11.82 3.89
C VAL A 69 -11.56 11.78 2.64
N MET A 70 -12.87 11.64 2.81
CA MET A 70 -13.78 11.60 1.65
C MET A 70 -13.80 12.92 0.90
N GLN A 71 -13.79 14.04 1.62
CA GLN A 71 -13.75 15.37 1.03
C GLN A 71 -12.43 15.61 0.28
N HIS A 72 -11.30 15.22 0.88
CA HIS A 72 -9.97 15.43 0.30
C HIS A 72 -9.78 14.72 -1.05
N PHE A 73 -10.30 13.50 -1.18
CA PHE A 73 -10.21 12.72 -2.42
C PHE A 73 -11.42 12.88 -3.34
N GLU A 74 -12.29 13.87 -3.09
CA GLU A 74 -13.49 14.16 -3.89
C GLU A 74 -14.40 12.93 -4.05
N ILE A 75 -14.47 12.09 -3.02
CA ILE A 75 -15.28 10.88 -3.02
C ILE A 75 -16.73 11.30 -2.78
N VAL A 76 -17.59 11.08 -3.78
CA VAL A 76 -19.02 11.32 -3.65
C VAL A 76 -19.65 10.19 -2.82
N PRO A 77 -20.21 10.49 -1.64
CA PRO A 77 -20.86 9.45 -0.85
C PRO A 77 -22.23 9.11 -1.42
N GLU A 78 -22.41 7.86 -1.84
CA GLU A 78 -23.74 7.33 -2.12
C GLU A 78 -24.43 6.91 -0.81
N ALA A 79 -25.73 7.18 -0.69
CA ALA A 79 -26.50 6.81 0.49
C ALA A 79 -26.42 5.30 0.78
N ARG A 80 -26.32 4.94 2.07
CA ARG A 80 -26.27 3.56 2.60
C ARG A 80 -24.99 2.77 2.32
N LYS A 81 -23.94 3.38 1.76
CA LYS A 81 -22.65 2.69 1.62
C LYS A 81 -21.88 2.64 2.95
N SER A 82 -21.03 1.63 3.09
CA SER A 82 -20.26 1.38 4.31
C SER A 82 -18.77 1.63 4.10
N ILE A 83 -18.16 2.32 5.06
CA ILE A 83 -16.72 2.53 5.13
C ILE A 83 -16.16 1.49 6.08
N SER A 84 -15.09 0.82 5.65
CA SER A 84 -14.36 -0.15 6.45
C SER A 84 -12.98 0.40 6.77
N VAL A 85 -12.68 0.66 8.04
CA VAL A 85 -11.36 1.08 8.49
C VAL A 85 -10.64 -0.13 9.09
N ALA A 86 -9.50 -0.49 8.53
CA ALA A 86 -8.65 -1.59 9.00
C ALA A 86 -7.39 -1.03 9.66
N ILE A 87 -7.01 -1.57 10.81
CA ILE A 87 -5.66 -1.42 11.36
C ILE A 87 -5.05 -2.80 11.53
N ASN A 88 -3.92 -3.01 10.85
CA ASN A 88 -3.19 -4.27 10.96
C ASN A 88 -2.22 -4.25 12.15
N GLY A 89 -1.67 -5.42 12.50
CA GLY A 89 -0.77 -5.56 13.64
C GLY A 89 0.54 -4.80 13.61
N HIS A 90 0.86 -4.17 12.48
CA HIS A 90 1.99 -3.27 12.32
C HIS A 90 1.58 -1.80 12.36
N GLY A 91 0.35 -1.48 12.76
CA GLY A 91 -0.20 -0.13 12.88
C GLY A 91 -0.39 0.58 11.53
N GLN A 92 -0.38 -0.17 10.42
CA GLN A 92 -0.79 0.36 9.13
C GLN A 92 -2.32 0.43 9.12
N ALA A 93 -2.83 1.63 8.89
CA ALA A 93 -4.26 1.88 8.79
C ALA A 93 -4.66 2.04 7.32
N VAL A 94 -5.78 1.45 6.94
CA VAL A 94 -6.37 1.57 5.61
C VAL A 94 -7.85 1.88 5.74
N VAL A 95 -8.31 2.88 5.01
CA VAL A 95 -9.74 3.16 4.80
C VAL A 95 -10.15 2.51 3.48
N LEU A 96 -11.05 1.54 3.55
CA LEU A 96 -11.64 0.85 2.40
C LEU A 96 -13.04 1.39 2.14
N LEU A 97 -13.24 1.87 0.92
CA LEU A 97 -14.54 2.28 0.40
C LEU A 97 -15.16 1.08 -0.31
N SER A 98 -16.09 0.41 0.36
CA SER A 98 -16.65 -0.88 -0.09
C SER A 98 -17.31 -0.83 -1.48
N TRP A 99 -17.75 0.35 -1.92
CA TRP A 99 -18.48 0.53 -3.17
C TRP A 99 -17.60 0.75 -4.40
N SER A 100 -16.43 1.35 -4.22
CA SER A 100 -15.48 1.60 -5.31
C SER A 100 -14.28 0.65 -5.27
N TYR A 101 -14.17 -0.17 -4.23
CA TYR A 101 -12.98 -0.96 -3.91
C TYR A 101 -11.71 -0.09 -3.79
N THR A 102 -11.87 1.19 -3.50
CA THR A 102 -10.76 2.11 -3.28
C THR A 102 -10.21 1.91 -1.86
N THR A 103 -8.90 1.79 -1.76
CA THR A 103 -8.18 1.75 -0.49
C THR A 103 -7.34 3.01 -0.33
N ILE A 104 -7.46 3.67 0.82
CA ILE A 104 -6.68 4.84 1.18
C ILE A 104 -5.79 4.44 2.36
N GLN A 105 -4.48 4.52 2.17
CA GLN A 105 -3.53 4.29 3.24
C GLN A 105 -3.47 5.52 4.14
N VAL A 106 -3.57 5.30 5.45
CA VAL A 106 -3.46 6.35 6.47
C VAL A 106 -2.18 6.12 7.24
N TYR A 107 -1.40 7.19 7.41
CA TYR A 107 -0.15 7.19 8.16
C TYR A 107 0.13 8.57 8.72
N THR A 108 1.00 8.65 9.73
CA THR A 108 1.57 9.92 10.18
C THR A 108 2.85 10.20 9.38
N PRO A 109 3.07 11.40 8.83
CA PRO A 109 4.34 11.70 8.17
C PRO A 109 5.54 11.50 9.11
N SER A 110 6.67 11.07 8.55
CA SER A 110 7.91 10.91 9.32
C SER A 110 8.33 12.24 9.94
N GLY A 111 8.78 12.20 11.20
CA GLY A 111 9.17 13.41 11.97
C GLY A 111 8.06 14.01 12.84
N TYR A 112 6.82 13.54 12.72
CA TYR A 112 5.69 13.96 13.57
C TYR A 112 5.32 12.88 14.59
N PRO A 113 4.80 13.26 15.79
CA PRO A 113 4.24 12.27 16.70
C PRO A 113 3.00 11.60 16.07
N PRO A 114 2.74 10.31 16.35
CA PRO A 114 1.57 9.60 15.83
C PRO A 114 0.28 10.40 16.04
N ALA A 115 -0.51 10.58 14.97
CA ALA A 115 -1.75 11.36 15.02
C ALA A 115 -2.79 10.76 15.99
N TRP A 116 -2.74 9.45 16.22
CA TRP A 116 -3.42 8.75 17.31
C TRP A 116 -2.74 7.40 17.62
N GLU A 117 -3.15 6.78 18.73
CA GLU A 117 -2.60 5.50 19.21
C GLU A 117 -2.81 4.37 18.19
N GLY A 118 -1.71 3.76 17.73
CA GLY A 118 -1.75 2.64 16.78
C GLY A 118 -1.59 3.02 15.30
N LEU A 119 -1.49 4.31 14.98
CA LEU A 119 -1.11 4.77 13.64
C LEU A 119 0.42 4.87 13.52
N VAL A 120 1.03 4.22 12.53
CA VAL A 120 2.48 4.33 12.33
C VAL A 120 2.89 5.56 11.55
N ASN A 121 4.13 5.98 11.80
CA ASN A 121 4.82 6.87 10.90
C ASN A 121 5.15 6.16 9.58
N SER A 122 5.00 6.88 8.47
CA SER A 122 5.49 6.45 7.18
C SER A 122 6.14 7.61 6.44
N ASN A 123 6.96 7.27 5.46
CA ASN A 123 7.56 8.27 4.59
C ASN A 123 6.52 8.72 3.58
N GLU A 124 6.50 10.02 3.30
CA GLU A 124 5.79 10.51 2.12
C GLU A 124 6.40 9.86 0.88
N LEU A 125 5.54 9.35 0.02
CA LEU A 125 5.96 8.85 -1.28
C LEU A 125 6.18 10.04 -2.20
N SER A 126 7.28 10.02 -2.94
CA SER A 126 7.50 11.03 -3.96
C SER A 126 6.40 10.99 -5.01
N LEU A 127 5.95 12.17 -5.44
CA LEU A 127 5.01 12.33 -6.56
C LEU A 127 5.65 11.96 -7.91
N HIS A 128 6.99 11.89 -7.97
CA HIS A 128 7.75 11.64 -9.19
C HIS A 128 8.59 10.37 -9.06
N ALA A 129 8.34 9.40 -9.94
CA ALA A 129 9.01 8.11 -9.91
C ALA A 129 10.52 8.17 -10.24
N ASP A 130 10.97 9.25 -10.88
CA ASP A 130 12.35 9.52 -11.28
C ASP A 130 13.11 10.45 -10.31
N SER A 131 12.57 10.67 -9.11
CA SER A 131 13.16 11.51 -8.08
C SER A 131 14.16 10.77 -7.18
N SER A 132 15.09 11.53 -6.58
CA SER A 132 16.03 11.02 -5.57
C SER A 132 15.31 10.37 -4.37
N GLU A 133 14.17 10.92 -3.98
CA GLU A 133 13.37 10.46 -2.87
C GLU A 133 12.74 9.11 -3.19
N ALA A 134 12.22 8.94 -4.43
CA ALA A 134 11.69 7.65 -4.90
C ALA A 134 12.77 6.57 -4.92
N TYR A 135 13.96 6.88 -5.44
CA TYR A 135 15.07 5.93 -5.46
C TYR A 135 15.52 5.55 -4.04
N THR A 136 15.68 6.53 -3.16
CA THR A 136 16.06 6.30 -1.75
C THR A 136 15.02 5.42 -1.04
N PHE A 137 13.73 5.65 -1.29
CA PHE A 137 12.66 4.83 -0.75
C PHE A 137 12.76 3.38 -1.26
N ILE A 138 12.89 3.17 -2.58
CA ILE A 138 13.01 1.85 -3.19
C ILE A 138 14.23 1.10 -2.64
N GLU A 139 15.39 1.75 -2.56
CA GLU A 139 16.62 1.17 -1.99
C GLU A 139 16.43 0.75 -0.53
N THR A 140 15.78 1.58 0.28
CA THR A 140 15.46 1.27 1.68
C THR A 140 14.53 0.06 1.77
N CYS A 141 13.50 -0.01 0.92
CA CYS A 141 12.60 -1.15 0.85
C CYS A 141 13.34 -2.43 0.44
N LEU A 142 14.20 -2.37 -0.58
CA LEU A 142 15.00 -3.53 -1.03
C LEU A 142 15.97 -4.00 0.05
N ALA A 143 16.65 -3.08 0.73
CA ALA A 143 17.55 -3.38 1.84
C ALA A 143 16.82 -4.10 2.99
N LYS A 144 15.61 -3.64 3.34
CA LYS A 144 14.75 -4.30 4.32
C LYS A 144 14.28 -5.68 3.83
N CYS A 145 13.84 -5.78 2.59
CA CYS A 145 13.39 -7.05 1.99
C CYS A 145 14.49 -8.10 1.95
N ASN A 146 15.75 -7.71 1.74
CA ASN A 146 16.88 -8.64 1.77
C ASN A 146 17.10 -9.31 3.15
N GLN A 147 16.53 -8.75 4.22
CA GLN A 147 16.56 -9.35 5.56
C GLN A 147 15.44 -10.39 5.77
N HIS A 148 14.41 -10.40 4.92
CA HIS A 148 13.31 -11.36 5.04
C HIS A 148 13.64 -12.65 4.29
N LEU A 149 13.57 -13.81 4.98
CA LEU A 149 13.82 -15.11 4.35
C LEU A 149 12.94 -15.38 3.11
N LYS A 150 11.69 -14.91 3.11
CA LYS A 150 10.75 -15.11 1.99
C LYS A 150 10.97 -14.14 0.81
N CYS A 151 11.54 -12.96 1.07
CA CYS A 151 11.75 -11.95 0.03
C CYS A 151 13.15 -12.05 -0.59
N ARG A 152 14.12 -12.60 0.14
CA ARG A 152 15.48 -12.79 -0.35
C ARG A 152 15.45 -13.68 -1.61
N PRO A 153 15.95 -13.19 -2.77
CA PRO A 153 15.98 -13.99 -3.98
C PRO A 153 16.93 -15.17 -3.77
N LEU A 154 16.44 -16.37 -4.07
CA LEU A 154 17.29 -17.54 -4.18
C LEU A 154 18.10 -17.44 -5.47
N PRO A 155 19.36 -17.92 -5.49
CA PRO A 155 20.11 -18.09 -6.72
C PRO A 155 19.27 -18.90 -7.70
N SER A 156 18.82 -18.27 -8.77
CA SER A 156 18.04 -18.89 -9.83
C SER A 156 18.72 -18.64 -11.16
N GLN A 157 18.52 -19.56 -12.10
CA GLN A 157 18.95 -19.32 -13.46
C GLN A 157 18.13 -18.16 -14.02
N PRO A 158 18.77 -17.23 -14.75
CA PRO A 158 18.04 -16.14 -15.39
C PRO A 158 17.05 -16.73 -16.42
N PRO A 159 15.98 -15.98 -16.75
CA PRO A 159 15.12 -16.34 -17.86
C PRO A 159 15.94 -16.55 -19.16
N ALA A 160 15.47 -17.44 -20.03
CA ALA A 160 16.16 -17.72 -21.31
C ALA A 160 16.30 -16.50 -22.23
N ARG A 161 15.54 -15.43 -21.96
CA ARG A 161 15.59 -14.17 -22.70
C ARG A 161 15.44 -13.01 -21.74
N LEU A 162 16.30 -12.00 -21.88
CA LEU A 162 16.23 -10.74 -21.15
C LEU A 162 16.23 -9.57 -22.13
N ILE A 163 15.82 -8.41 -21.64
CA ILE A 163 16.03 -7.14 -22.31
C ILE A 163 17.23 -6.45 -21.67
N ASP A 164 18.28 -6.26 -22.44
CA ASP A 164 19.37 -5.35 -22.12
C ASP A 164 18.88 -3.91 -22.33
N VAL A 165 18.72 -3.18 -21.21
CA VAL A 165 18.21 -1.80 -21.18
C VAL A 165 19.29 -0.76 -21.46
N GLY A 166 20.56 -1.16 -21.54
CA GLY A 166 21.67 -0.24 -21.84
C GLY A 166 21.87 0.83 -20.76
N SER A 167 22.33 2.00 -21.20
CA SER A 167 22.56 3.20 -20.40
C SER A 167 21.49 4.26 -20.65
N LEU A 168 21.39 5.27 -19.78
CA LEU A 168 20.40 6.36 -19.91
C LEU A 168 20.46 7.14 -21.23
N SER A 169 21.62 7.17 -21.89
CA SER A 169 21.81 7.82 -23.19
C SER A 169 21.39 6.95 -24.39
N ASP A 170 21.13 5.67 -24.17
CA ASP A 170 20.80 4.75 -25.25
C ASP A 170 19.35 4.99 -25.72
N THR A 171 19.16 4.94 -27.04
CA THR A 171 17.83 5.09 -27.66
C THR A 171 17.18 3.75 -27.97
N LYS A 172 17.93 2.65 -27.77
CA LYS A 172 17.50 1.28 -28.08
C LYS A 172 17.81 0.35 -26.92
N VAL A 173 16.88 -0.58 -26.69
CA VAL A 173 17.08 -1.76 -25.83
C VAL A 173 17.17 -3.01 -26.70
N ARG A 174 17.73 -4.11 -26.20
CA ARG A 174 17.98 -5.31 -27.02
C ARG A 174 17.55 -6.59 -26.33
N LEU A 175 16.99 -7.52 -27.10
CA LEU A 175 16.78 -8.88 -26.62
C LEU A 175 18.09 -9.64 -26.59
N ILE A 176 18.42 -10.24 -25.45
CA ILE A 176 19.58 -11.12 -25.26
C ILE A 176 19.10 -12.52 -24.86
N ASP A 177 19.71 -13.55 -25.43
CA ASP A 177 19.35 -14.97 -25.27
C ASP A 177 20.54 -15.87 -24.89
N ASN A 178 21.75 -15.32 -24.90
CA ASN A 178 22.98 -16.01 -24.51
C ASN A 178 23.46 -15.50 -23.14
N ILE A 179 22.57 -15.54 -22.15
CA ILE A 179 22.87 -15.01 -20.82
C ILE A 179 23.79 -16.02 -20.12
N PRO A 180 25.00 -15.61 -19.68
CA PRO A 180 25.88 -16.48 -18.93
C PRO A 180 25.14 -17.07 -17.73
N THR A 181 25.38 -18.35 -17.44
CA THR A 181 24.83 -19.04 -16.25
C THR A 181 25.30 -18.42 -14.92
N THR A 182 26.21 -17.46 -14.98
CA THR A 182 26.64 -16.65 -13.83
C THR A 182 25.56 -15.63 -13.49
N GLN A 183 25.05 -15.73 -12.26
CA GLN A 183 24.13 -14.91 -11.45
C GLN A 183 24.04 -13.39 -11.73
N SER A 184 23.89 -12.96 -12.98
CA SER A 184 23.66 -11.55 -13.27
C SER A 184 22.29 -11.19 -12.70
N PRO A 185 22.21 -10.23 -11.76
CA PRO A 185 20.93 -9.81 -11.23
C PRO A 185 20.07 -9.27 -12.38
N TYR A 186 18.84 -9.73 -12.43
CA TYR A 186 17.84 -9.22 -13.36
C TYR A 186 16.66 -8.69 -12.56
N ILE A 187 15.91 -7.78 -13.17
CA ILE A 187 14.68 -7.25 -12.60
C ILE A 187 13.52 -7.72 -13.48
N ALA A 188 12.45 -8.17 -12.84
CA ALA A 188 11.19 -8.47 -13.50
C ALA A 188 10.09 -7.58 -12.92
N LEU A 189 9.34 -6.92 -13.80
CA LEU A 189 8.15 -6.17 -13.43
C LEU A 189 6.92 -7.02 -13.73
N SER A 190 6.18 -7.40 -12.70
CA SER A 190 4.93 -8.14 -12.82
C SER A 190 3.78 -7.17 -13.02
N TYR A 191 3.42 -6.89 -14.27
CA TYR A 191 2.28 -6.02 -14.62
C TYR A 191 1.18 -6.81 -15.34
N CYS A 192 -0.08 -6.43 -15.11
CA CYS A 192 -1.24 -6.98 -15.83
C CYS A 192 -1.40 -6.30 -17.20
N TRP A 193 -0.77 -6.86 -18.23
CA TRP A 193 -0.73 -6.30 -19.59
C TRP A 193 -2.08 -6.07 -20.30
N GLY A 194 -3.20 -6.53 -19.73
CA GLY A 194 -4.54 -6.28 -20.24
C GLY A 194 -4.75 -6.70 -21.71
N LYS A 195 -5.61 -5.95 -22.42
CA LYS A 195 -5.87 -6.12 -23.86
C LYS A 195 -4.99 -5.20 -24.73
N ALA A 196 -3.99 -4.54 -24.14
CA ALA A 196 -3.16 -3.58 -24.84
C ALA A 196 -2.31 -4.24 -25.94
N LYS A 197 -2.17 -3.55 -27.07
CA LYS A 197 -1.22 -3.94 -28.12
C LYS A 197 0.19 -3.58 -27.65
N VAL A 198 0.79 -4.49 -26.89
CA VAL A 198 2.16 -4.36 -26.41
C VAL A 198 3.16 -4.89 -27.44
N VAL A 199 4.38 -4.36 -27.42
CA VAL A 199 5.51 -4.89 -28.19
C VAL A 199 5.75 -6.34 -27.77
N LYS A 200 5.71 -7.26 -28.73
CA LYS A 200 5.89 -8.70 -28.50
C LYS A 200 6.98 -9.26 -29.40
N THR A 201 7.81 -10.09 -28.82
CA THR A 201 8.74 -10.92 -29.58
C THR A 201 7.97 -12.09 -30.21
N THR A 202 8.06 -12.21 -31.52
CA THR A 202 7.53 -13.32 -32.31
C THR A 202 8.68 -13.99 -33.07
N GLN A 203 8.44 -15.17 -33.63
CA GLN A 203 9.45 -15.84 -34.44
C GLN A 203 9.92 -14.96 -35.61
N ALA A 204 9.00 -14.21 -36.22
CA ALA A 204 9.29 -13.37 -37.37
C ALA A 204 10.16 -12.14 -37.02
N ASN A 205 10.00 -11.56 -35.82
CA ASN A 205 10.74 -10.36 -35.42
C ASN A 205 11.92 -10.64 -34.46
N TYR A 206 12.16 -11.90 -34.10
CA TYR A 206 13.19 -12.30 -33.13
C TYR A 206 14.56 -11.66 -33.39
N GLN A 207 15.08 -11.79 -34.61
CA GLN A 207 16.39 -11.23 -34.98
C GLN A 207 16.39 -9.70 -34.97
N ALA A 208 15.25 -9.06 -35.26
CA ALA A 208 15.13 -7.60 -35.17
C ALA A 208 15.16 -7.15 -33.69
N MET A 209 14.47 -7.85 -32.80
CA MET A 209 14.48 -7.58 -31.35
C MET A 209 15.90 -7.70 -30.75
N LYS A 210 16.71 -8.63 -31.26
CA LYS A 210 18.14 -8.77 -30.89
C LYS A 210 19.01 -7.60 -31.37
N ARG A 211 18.74 -7.07 -32.58
CA ARG A 211 19.46 -5.91 -33.13
C ARG A 211 19.12 -4.61 -32.41
N GLY A 212 17.89 -4.48 -31.94
CA GLY A 212 17.46 -3.37 -31.09
C GLY A 212 16.00 -2.97 -31.28
N ILE A 213 15.43 -2.48 -30.20
CA ILE A 213 14.06 -2.02 -30.05
C ILE A 213 14.15 -0.55 -29.69
N GLN A 214 13.60 0.32 -30.53
CA GLN A 214 13.60 1.75 -30.26
C GLN A 214 12.73 2.04 -29.04
N ILE A 215 13.28 2.74 -28.04
CA ILE A 215 12.54 3.05 -26.81
C ILE A 215 11.28 3.85 -27.11
N SER A 216 11.33 4.75 -28.10
CA SER A 216 10.17 5.51 -28.58
C SER A 216 9.04 4.67 -29.16
N THR A 217 9.27 3.39 -29.45
CA THR A 217 8.23 2.45 -29.92
C THR A 217 7.62 1.64 -28.79
N LEU A 218 8.20 1.69 -27.59
CA LEU A 218 7.63 1.08 -26.40
C LEU A 218 6.49 1.97 -25.88
N PRO A 219 5.46 1.38 -25.25
CA PRO A 219 4.40 2.17 -24.60
C PRO A 219 4.99 3.08 -23.53
N LEU A 220 4.63 4.37 -23.54
CA LEU A 220 5.05 5.34 -22.51
C LEU A 220 4.48 4.97 -21.14
N THR A 221 3.24 4.48 -21.14
CA THR A 221 2.53 3.88 -20.02
C THR A 221 1.63 2.79 -20.61
N ILE A 222 1.17 1.86 -19.78
CA ILE A 222 0.26 0.78 -20.18
C ILE A 222 -1.17 1.19 -19.86
#